data_AF-A0A644TX97-F1
#
_entry.id   AF-A0A644TX97-F1
#
_cell.length_a   1.000
_cell.length_b   1.000
_cell.length_c   1.000
_cell.angle_alpha   90.00
_cell.angle_beta   90.00
_cell.angle_gamma   90.00
#
_symmetry.space_group_name_H-M   'P 1'
#
loop_
_entity.id
_entity.type
_entity.pdbx_description
1 polymer ?
#
loop_
_entity_poly.entity_id
_entity_poly.type
_entity_poly.pdbx_seq_one_letter_code
_entity_poly.pdbx_strand_id
1 'polypeptide(L)'
;MLKYDYTRNLGDQIQSIAANKFIPHIDHFIDRAELSNFCSDEKVKTILNAWYFHYESTWPPSNSIDPLITSIHINLNDEKVINSFTSDESIEYMKKNGPIGARDISTLNFLNENKIPSYFSGCLTLTLDKNPKVKNQDYIVTSDVPKEIITFLKSKTNKKIYNVTQMAPLNIEKPQESNIYLYNSKEKFILANSLLDLYQGASCVITNRLHVALPCLAFNTPVLLINNYEYDVDRFSGLKNLFLNTSLEGYISNYDIFDVNDPTENKKDYLKLRKDLINKCKSFTGYTSNERTSFDGDYNYYTYLISKISNNINKNITGHLKHTIIEDDVKLKNKIIYKKNKVIKKQNEEIKMIKSSKSWKITKPIRFLKDIIK
;
A
#
# COMPACT_ATOMS: atom_id res chain seq x y z
N MET A 1 17.72 0.17 -4.36
CA MET A 1 16.26 0.44 -4.46
C MET A 1 15.48 -0.79 -4.01
N LEU A 2 14.34 -0.61 -3.34
CA LEU A 2 13.49 -1.74 -2.94
C LEU A 2 12.85 -2.43 -4.16
N LYS A 3 12.73 -3.75 -4.11
CA LYS A 3 11.85 -4.56 -4.96
C LYS A 3 10.95 -5.43 -4.09
N TYR A 4 9.93 -6.01 -4.72
CA TYR A 4 8.96 -6.85 -4.04
C TYR A 4 8.70 -8.09 -4.88
N ASP A 5 9.48 -9.15 -4.66
CA ASP A 5 9.30 -10.36 -5.44
C ASP A 5 8.05 -11.11 -5.00
N TYR A 6 7.73 -11.16 -3.71
CA TYR A 6 6.67 -11.99 -3.11
C TYR A 6 5.26 -11.38 -3.09
N THR A 7 4.93 -10.48 -4.01
CA THR A 7 3.60 -9.86 -4.11
C THR A 7 3.18 -9.66 -5.56
N ARG A 8 1.88 -9.81 -5.82
CA ARG A 8 1.24 -9.41 -7.09
C ARG A 8 0.72 -7.97 -7.05
N ASN A 9 0.80 -7.29 -5.91
CA ASN A 9 0.31 -5.93 -5.75
C ASN A 9 1.29 -4.92 -6.37
N LEU A 10 0.91 -4.37 -7.52
CA LEU A 10 1.68 -3.36 -8.24
C LEU A 10 1.74 -2.02 -7.49
N GLY A 11 0.88 -1.80 -6.48
CA GLY A 11 1.02 -0.68 -5.54
C GLY A 11 2.34 -0.70 -4.78
N ASP A 12 2.93 -1.88 -4.57
CA ASP A 12 4.26 -2.02 -3.98
C ASP A 12 5.35 -1.54 -4.95
N GLN A 13 5.27 -1.88 -6.24
CA GLN A 13 6.19 -1.34 -7.23
C GLN A 13 6.04 0.17 -7.45
N ILE A 14 4.82 0.71 -7.33
CA ILE A 14 4.60 2.16 -7.38
C ILE A 14 5.34 2.88 -6.25
N GLN A 15 5.43 2.28 -5.05
CA GLN A 15 6.25 2.81 -3.95
C GLN A 15 7.74 2.85 -4.33
N SER A 16 8.28 1.82 -4.95
CA SER A 16 9.67 1.81 -5.45
C SER A 16 9.89 2.83 -6.57
N ILE A 17 8.94 2.99 -7.50
CA ILE A 17 9.02 4.00 -8.56
C ILE A 17 9.09 5.41 -7.96
N ALA A 18 8.35 5.68 -6.89
CA ALA A 18 8.42 6.96 -6.19
C ALA A 18 9.79 7.21 -5.55
N ALA A 19 10.43 6.16 -5.01
CA ALA A 19 11.79 6.25 -4.46
C ALA A 19 12.84 6.50 -5.55
N ASN A 20 12.66 5.96 -6.75
CA ASN A 20 13.59 6.12 -7.88
C ASN A 20 13.90 7.59 -8.21
N LYS A 21 12.93 8.50 -8.00
CA LYS A 21 13.13 9.95 -8.15
C LYS A 21 14.33 10.48 -7.36
N PHE A 22 14.67 9.88 -6.24
CA PHE A 22 15.72 10.34 -5.34
C PHE A 22 17.01 9.52 -5.44
N ILE A 23 17.06 8.55 -6.35
CA ILE A 23 18.20 7.65 -6.51
C ILE A 23 18.89 7.99 -7.83
N PRO A 24 20.15 8.51 -7.81
CA PRO A 24 20.85 8.92 -9.03
C PRO A 24 21.22 7.73 -9.91
N HIS A 25 21.58 6.61 -9.28
CA HIS A 25 21.92 5.35 -9.92
C HIS A 25 21.46 4.19 -9.03
N ILE A 26 20.97 3.09 -9.63
CA ILE A 26 20.54 1.91 -8.88
C ILE A 26 21.67 0.87 -8.94
N ASP A 27 22.43 0.75 -7.86
CA ASP A 27 23.49 -0.27 -7.74
C ASP A 27 22.91 -1.65 -7.40
N HIS A 28 21.90 -1.67 -6.52
CA HIS A 28 21.28 -2.90 -6.03
C HIS A 28 19.76 -2.81 -6.00
N PHE A 29 19.11 -3.93 -6.32
CA PHE A 29 17.71 -4.19 -5.98
C PHE A 29 17.66 -5.05 -4.72
N ILE A 30 17.06 -4.51 -3.66
CA ILE A 30 16.94 -5.17 -2.35
C ILE A 30 15.50 -5.63 -2.19
N ASP A 31 15.27 -6.93 -2.01
CA ASP A 31 13.90 -7.37 -1.72
C ASP A 31 13.50 -6.92 -0.32
N ARG A 32 12.34 -6.27 -0.21
CA ARG A 32 11.74 -5.89 1.06
C ARG A 32 11.50 -7.10 1.97
N ALA A 33 11.36 -8.30 1.43
CA ALA A 33 11.26 -9.55 2.18
C ALA A 33 12.59 -10.09 2.68
N GLU A 34 13.73 -9.57 2.24
CA GLU A 34 15.07 -10.13 2.51
C GLU A 34 16.01 -9.05 3.08
N LEU A 35 15.48 -8.05 3.78
CA LEU A 35 16.25 -6.90 4.25
C LEU A 35 17.38 -7.27 5.21
N SER A 36 17.15 -8.22 6.13
CA SER A 36 18.18 -8.73 7.05
C SER A 36 19.26 -9.55 6.36
N ASN A 37 18.93 -10.20 5.24
CA ASN A 37 19.81 -11.09 4.49
C ASN A 37 20.65 -10.37 3.43
N PHE A 38 20.35 -9.10 3.15
CA PHE A 38 21.10 -8.33 2.16
C PHE A 38 22.56 -8.12 2.60
N CYS A 39 23.51 -8.50 1.75
CA CYS A 39 24.93 -8.30 1.99
C CYS A 39 25.57 -7.52 0.84
N SER A 40 26.47 -6.60 1.16
CA SER A 40 27.29 -5.85 0.22
C SER A 40 28.58 -5.45 0.93
N ASP A 41 29.67 -5.32 0.17
CA ASP A 41 30.96 -4.86 0.68
C ASP A 41 30.92 -3.37 1.07
N GLU A 42 29.98 -2.61 0.49
CA GLU A 42 29.78 -1.20 0.75
C GLU A 42 28.42 -0.92 1.40
N LYS A 43 28.32 0.22 2.11
CA LYS A 43 27.04 0.70 2.66
C LYS A 43 26.13 1.19 1.53
N VAL A 44 24.94 0.63 1.44
CA VAL A 44 23.97 0.95 0.40
C VAL A 44 22.86 1.84 0.94
N LYS A 45 22.83 3.10 0.49
CA LYS A 45 21.75 4.04 0.80
C LYS A 45 20.42 3.52 0.25
N THR A 46 19.43 3.35 1.13
CA THR A 46 18.13 2.79 0.77
C THR A 46 16.98 3.56 1.42
N ILE A 47 16.05 4.04 0.62
CA ILE A 47 14.77 4.60 1.12
C ILE A 47 13.84 3.42 1.42
N LEU A 48 13.51 3.23 2.69
CA LEU A 48 12.72 2.10 3.19
C LEU A 48 11.23 2.41 3.27
N ASN A 49 10.63 2.91 2.18
CA ASN A 49 9.19 3.15 2.10
C ASN A 49 8.43 1.87 1.71
N ALA A 50 7.82 1.21 2.69
CA ALA A 50 7.11 -0.03 2.45
C ALA A 50 5.94 -0.25 3.41
N TRP A 51 5.01 -1.11 3.00
CA TRP A 51 4.09 -1.77 3.91
C TRP A 51 4.83 -3.00 4.47
N TYR A 52 4.97 -3.05 5.79
CA TYR A 52 5.51 -4.20 6.51
C TYR A 52 4.39 -5.09 7.01
N PHE A 53 4.30 -6.29 6.43
CA PHE A 53 3.31 -7.32 6.74
C PHE A 53 3.95 -8.72 6.52
N HIS A 54 3.55 -9.73 7.30
CA HIS A 54 3.84 -11.17 7.10
C HIS A 54 5.29 -11.72 7.11
N TYR A 55 6.35 -10.90 7.20
CA TYR A 55 7.74 -11.40 7.18
C TYR A 55 8.49 -11.02 8.47
N GLU A 56 8.34 -11.86 9.51
CA GLU A 56 8.94 -11.65 10.83
C GLU A 56 10.46 -11.69 10.85
N SER A 57 11.06 -12.58 10.06
CA SER A 57 12.47 -12.94 10.16
C SER A 57 13.41 -12.01 9.41
N THR A 58 12.88 -10.96 8.77
CA THR A 58 13.68 -10.11 7.87
C THR A 58 13.78 -8.66 8.29
N TRP A 59 13.33 -8.36 9.50
CA TRP A 59 13.54 -7.08 10.18
C TRP A 59 14.30 -7.32 11.50
N PRO A 60 15.28 -6.47 11.87
CA PRO A 60 15.69 -5.25 11.19
C PRO A 60 16.52 -5.48 9.90
N PRO A 61 16.64 -4.46 9.03
CA PRO A 61 17.52 -4.52 7.86
C PRO A 61 18.98 -4.73 8.24
N SER A 62 19.73 -5.39 7.36
CA SER A 62 21.13 -5.71 7.58
C SER A 62 22.00 -4.47 7.78
N ASN A 63 23.16 -4.65 8.39
CA ASN A 63 24.14 -3.57 8.55
C ASN A 63 24.64 -3.04 7.20
N SER A 64 24.52 -3.75 6.09
CA SER A 64 24.95 -3.26 4.76
C SER A 64 24.03 -2.16 4.24
N ILE A 65 22.86 -1.95 4.84
CA ILE A 65 21.89 -0.93 4.44
C ILE A 65 22.10 0.33 5.29
N ASP A 66 22.27 1.47 4.62
CA ASP A 66 22.16 2.81 5.21
C ASP A 66 20.72 3.33 4.95
N PRO A 67 19.82 3.32 5.93
CA PRO A 67 18.39 3.50 5.67
C PRO A 67 17.92 4.95 5.83
N LEU A 68 17.01 5.38 4.95
CA LEU A 68 16.02 6.40 5.26
C LEU A 68 14.67 5.72 5.51
N ILE A 69 14.26 5.61 6.76
CA ILE A 69 13.00 4.99 7.15
C ILE A 69 11.88 6.04 7.14
N THR A 70 11.12 6.08 6.05
CA THR A 70 10.00 7.03 5.88
C THR A 70 8.85 6.38 5.12
N SER A 71 7.64 6.93 5.25
CA SER A 71 6.43 6.39 4.61
C SER A 71 6.13 4.91 4.94
N ILE A 72 6.55 4.44 6.11
CA ILE A 72 6.30 3.05 6.51
C ILE A 72 4.89 2.87 7.04
N HIS A 73 4.25 1.76 6.69
CA HIS A 73 3.03 1.31 7.33
C HIS A 73 3.32 -0.02 8.01
N ILE A 74 3.04 -0.12 9.31
CA ILE A 74 3.18 -1.33 10.10
C ILE A 74 1.80 -1.96 10.26
N ASN A 75 1.64 -3.21 9.84
CA ASN A 75 0.36 -3.91 9.98
C ASN A 75 0.10 -4.30 11.45
N LEU A 76 -0.64 -3.47 12.17
CA LEU A 76 -0.98 -3.71 13.58
C LEU A 76 -2.06 -4.78 13.79
N ASN A 77 -2.57 -5.38 12.72
CA ASN A 77 -3.49 -6.53 12.80
C ASN A 77 -2.75 -7.88 12.83
N ASP A 78 -1.42 -7.86 12.71
CA ASP A 78 -0.57 -9.05 12.66
C ASP A 78 0.40 -9.05 13.85
N GLU A 79 0.13 -9.88 14.87
CA GLU A 79 0.90 -9.95 16.12
C GLU A 79 2.37 -10.26 15.88
N LYS A 80 2.65 -11.05 14.86
CA LYS A 80 3.98 -11.42 14.40
C LYS A 80 4.76 -10.20 13.90
N VAL A 81 4.12 -9.34 13.12
CA VAL A 81 4.70 -8.06 12.69
C VAL A 81 4.93 -7.15 13.88
N ILE A 82 3.96 -7.05 14.79
CA ILE A 82 4.11 -6.25 16.01
C ILE A 82 5.35 -6.70 16.79
N ASN A 83 5.48 -8.00 17.10
CA ASN A 83 6.59 -8.56 17.86
C ASN A 83 7.94 -8.29 17.20
N SER A 84 8.01 -8.38 15.87
CA SER A 84 9.22 -8.06 15.11
C SER A 84 9.65 -6.59 15.28
N PHE A 85 8.70 -5.64 15.30
CA PHE A 85 8.98 -4.21 15.49
C PHE A 85 9.18 -3.78 16.95
N THR A 86 8.77 -4.60 17.93
CA THR A 86 8.92 -4.31 19.36
C THR A 86 10.06 -5.08 20.05
N SER A 87 10.87 -5.85 19.32
CA SER A 87 12.08 -6.44 19.90
C SER A 87 13.08 -5.35 20.29
N ASP A 88 13.93 -5.63 21.29
CA ASP A 88 14.97 -4.69 21.73
C ASP A 88 15.89 -4.30 20.57
N GLU A 89 16.30 -5.28 19.76
CA GLU A 89 17.12 -5.07 18.55
C GLU A 89 16.44 -4.11 17.56
N SER A 90 15.15 -4.29 17.27
CA SER A 90 14.39 -3.44 16.36
C SER A 90 14.20 -2.02 16.89
N ILE A 91 13.92 -1.88 18.20
CA ILE A 91 13.77 -0.58 18.85
C ILE A 91 15.10 0.18 18.81
N GLU A 92 16.21 -0.48 19.12
CA GLU A 92 17.56 0.11 19.04
C GLU A 92 17.90 0.52 17.60
N TYR A 93 17.64 -0.37 16.63
CA TYR A 93 17.85 -0.09 15.21
C TYR A 93 17.07 1.14 14.75
N MET A 94 15.78 1.23 15.09
CA MET A 94 14.94 2.37 14.70
C MET A 94 15.32 3.66 15.41
N LYS A 95 15.74 3.60 16.68
CA LYS A 95 16.24 4.79 17.40
C LYS A 95 17.54 5.31 16.78
N LYS A 96 18.46 4.40 16.43
CA LYS A 96 19.73 4.73 15.78
C LYS A 96 19.54 5.39 14.41
N ASN A 97 18.58 4.91 13.63
CA ASN A 97 18.32 5.37 12.26
C ASN A 97 17.14 6.36 12.15
N GLY A 98 16.62 6.83 13.28
CA GLY A 98 15.46 7.70 13.36
C GLY A 98 15.76 9.19 13.15
N PRO A 99 14.74 10.06 13.21
CA PRO A 99 13.35 9.72 13.49
C PRO A 99 12.66 9.02 12.32
N ILE A 100 11.72 8.12 12.63
CA ILE A 100 11.02 7.27 11.69
C ILE A 100 9.82 7.99 11.07
N GLY A 101 9.73 8.03 9.74
CA GLY A 101 8.57 8.57 9.04
C GLY A 101 7.44 7.54 8.94
N ALA A 102 6.38 7.73 9.72
CA ALA A 102 5.17 6.93 9.66
C ALA A 102 4.26 7.39 8.51
N ARG A 103 3.67 6.45 7.78
CA ARG A 103 2.77 6.75 6.66
C ARG A 103 1.39 7.21 7.10
N ASP A 104 0.92 6.62 8.18
CA ASP A 104 -0.42 6.73 8.75
C ASP A 104 -0.34 6.96 10.27
N ILE A 105 -1.43 7.48 10.82
CA ILE A 105 -1.50 7.83 12.25
C ILE A 105 -1.44 6.59 13.15
N SER A 106 -1.96 5.44 12.72
CA SER A 106 -1.83 4.19 13.48
C SER A 106 -0.38 3.79 13.67
N THR A 107 0.43 3.82 12.61
CA THR A 107 1.86 3.54 12.67
C THR A 107 2.59 4.58 13.52
N LEU A 108 2.24 5.87 13.40
CA LEU A 108 2.83 6.93 14.22
C LEU A 108 2.60 6.70 15.71
N ASN A 109 1.35 6.42 16.09
CA ASN A 109 0.99 6.19 17.48
C ASN A 109 1.70 4.95 18.03
N PHE A 110 1.74 3.86 17.26
CA PHE A 110 2.46 2.65 17.63
C PHE A 110 3.95 2.91 17.90
N LEU A 111 4.63 3.67 17.03
CA LEU A 111 6.05 4.00 17.22
C LEU A 111 6.26 4.87 18.47
N ASN A 112 5.39 5.87 18.68
CA ASN A 112 5.46 6.76 19.85
C ASN A 112 5.20 6.03 21.17
N GLU A 113 4.21 5.12 21.21
CA GLU A 113 3.90 4.29 22.38
C GLU A 113 5.09 3.40 22.78
N ASN A 114 5.88 2.95 21.79
CA ASN A 114 7.12 2.20 21.99
C ASN A 114 8.36 3.09 22.16
N LYS A 115 8.19 4.40 22.36
CA LYS A 115 9.26 5.39 22.58
C LYS A 115 10.28 5.45 21.44
N ILE A 116 9.83 5.23 20.21
CA ILE A 116 10.65 5.38 18.99
C ILE A 116 10.38 6.79 18.42
N PRO A 117 11.40 7.66 18.29
CA PRO A 117 11.22 8.98 17.70
C PRO A 117 10.63 8.86 16.30
N SER A 118 9.48 9.49 16.06
CA SER A 118 8.76 9.34 14.81
C SER A 118 7.96 10.59 14.44
N TYR A 119 7.57 10.70 13.17
CA TYR A 119 6.77 11.80 12.65
C TYR A 119 5.80 11.31 11.56
N PHE A 120 4.69 12.02 11.37
CA PHE A 120 3.79 11.75 10.26
C PHE A 120 4.42 12.22 8.95
N SER A 121 4.70 11.28 8.05
CA SER A 121 5.38 11.53 6.78
C SER A 121 4.45 11.47 5.57
N GLY A 122 3.30 10.81 5.68
CA GLY A 122 2.49 10.44 4.52
C GLY A 122 3.15 9.35 3.66
N CYS A 123 2.75 9.21 2.40
CA CYS A 123 3.33 8.19 1.51
C CYS A 123 4.21 8.82 0.44
N LEU A 124 5.36 8.19 0.17
CA LEU A 124 6.32 8.61 -0.86
C LEU A 124 5.69 8.73 -2.25
N THR A 125 4.62 8.00 -2.56
CA THR A 125 3.93 8.10 -3.85
C THR A 125 3.33 9.49 -4.12
N LEU A 126 3.16 10.34 -3.09
CA LEU A 126 2.82 11.76 -3.26
C LEU A 126 3.91 12.58 -3.97
N THR A 127 5.14 12.06 -4.07
CA THR A 127 6.28 12.77 -4.68
C THR A 127 6.49 12.45 -6.15
N LEU A 128 5.67 11.55 -6.71
CA LEU A 128 5.74 11.18 -8.13
C LEU A 128 5.63 12.42 -9.03
N ASP A 129 6.46 12.45 -10.07
CA ASP A 129 6.39 13.48 -11.11
C ASP A 129 5.63 12.98 -12.31
N LYS A 130 5.08 13.93 -13.08
CA LYS A 130 4.44 13.62 -14.33
C LYS A 130 5.47 13.07 -15.33
N ASN A 131 5.02 12.15 -16.17
CA ASN A 131 5.72 11.76 -17.38
C ASN A 131 5.39 12.79 -18.47
N PRO A 132 6.36 13.58 -18.98
CA PRO A 132 6.09 14.63 -19.97
C PRO A 132 5.54 14.08 -21.30
N LYS A 133 5.75 12.78 -21.58
CA LYS A 133 5.21 12.12 -22.79
C LYS A 133 3.72 11.80 -22.68
N VAL A 134 3.14 11.83 -21.48
CA VAL A 134 1.74 11.47 -21.25
C VAL A 134 0.88 12.72 -21.14
N LYS A 135 0.01 12.91 -22.13
CA LYS A 135 -0.98 14.00 -22.17
C LYS A 135 -2.30 13.52 -21.60
N ASN A 136 -3.08 14.45 -21.02
CA ASN A 136 -4.46 14.19 -20.64
C ASN A 136 -5.29 13.82 -21.88
N GLN A 137 -6.22 12.90 -21.71
CA GLN A 137 -7.11 12.36 -22.73
C GLN A 137 -8.52 12.25 -22.15
N ASP A 138 -9.52 12.18 -23.04
CA ASP A 138 -10.92 12.12 -22.63
C ASP A 138 -11.39 10.69 -22.36
N TYR A 139 -10.82 10.08 -21.31
CA TYR A 139 -11.28 8.80 -20.77
C TYR A 139 -11.27 8.80 -19.24
N ILE A 140 -12.01 7.88 -18.66
CA ILE A 140 -12.12 7.67 -17.22
C ILE A 140 -11.41 6.35 -16.88
N VAL A 141 -10.75 6.32 -15.72
CA VAL A 141 -10.18 5.08 -15.19
C VAL A 141 -10.89 4.71 -13.89
N THR A 142 -11.36 3.46 -13.80
CA THR A 142 -11.81 2.87 -12.55
C THR A 142 -10.79 1.82 -12.10
N SER A 143 -10.36 1.84 -10.85
CA SER A 143 -9.42 0.83 -10.32
C SER A 143 -9.93 0.18 -9.05
N ASP A 144 -10.14 -1.14 -9.13
CA ASP A 144 -10.59 -2.00 -8.02
C ASP A 144 -11.90 -1.56 -7.33
N VAL A 145 -12.74 -0.78 -8.01
CA VAL A 145 -14.05 -0.36 -7.50
C VAL A 145 -15.11 -1.47 -7.68
N PRO A 146 -16.19 -1.47 -6.88
CA PRO A 146 -17.33 -2.36 -7.10
C PRO A 146 -17.92 -2.20 -8.51
N LYS A 147 -18.46 -3.28 -9.09
CA LYS A 147 -19.02 -3.28 -10.45
C LYS A 147 -20.19 -2.30 -10.61
N GLU A 148 -20.91 -2.07 -9.52
CA GLU A 148 -22.00 -1.13 -9.38
C GLU A 148 -21.58 0.29 -9.76
N ILE A 149 -20.36 0.72 -9.37
CA ILE A 149 -19.80 2.01 -9.79
C ILE A 149 -19.64 2.06 -11.31
N ILE A 150 -19.13 0.99 -11.91
CA ILE A 150 -18.88 0.94 -13.36
C ILE A 150 -20.20 1.02 -14.13
N THR A 151 -21.20 0.23 -13.71
CA THR A 151 -22.54 0.25 -14.31
C THR A 151 -23.20 1.62 -14.16
N PHE A 152 -23.07 2.24 -12.99
CA PHE A 152 -23.57 3.57 -12.73
C PHE A 152 -22.90 4.63 -13.61
N LEU A 153 -21.57 4.62 -13.73
CA LEU A 153 -20.87 5.58 -14.58
C LEU A 153 -21.27 5.45 -16.06
N LYS A 154 -21.48 4.22 -16.56
CA LYS A 154 -21.97 4.00 -17.93
C LYS A 154 -23.33 4.63 -18.20
N SER A 155 -24.16 4.89 -17.19
CA SER A 155 -25.42 5.61 -17.36
C SER A 155 -25.29 7.13 -17.24
N LYS A 156 -24.12 7.64 -16.85
CA LYS A 156 -23.86 9.08 -16.59
C LYS A 156 -22.95 9.74 -17.62
N THR A 157 -22.24 8.98 -18.45
CA THR A 157 -21.31 9.53 -19.43
C THR A 157 -21.14 8.64 -20.65
N ASN A 158 -20.77 9.26 -21.78
CA ASN A 158 -20.36 8.57 -23.00
C ASN A 158 -18.83 8.41 -23.09
N LYS A 159 -18.06 8.96 -22.14
CA LYS A 159 -16.59 8.83 -22.12
C LYS A 159 -16.19 7.36 -22.02
N LYS A 160 -15.08 7.01 -22.64
CA LYS A 160 -14.52 5.65 -22.53
C LYS A 160 -14.10 5.39 -21.08
N ILE A 161 -14.53 4.25 -20.53
CA ILE A 161 -14.18 3.82 -19.17
C ILE A 161 -13.22 2.63 -19.24
N TYR A 162 -12.00 2.80 -18.72
CA TYR A 162 -11.04 1.72 -18.53
C TYR A 162 -11.14 1.19 -17.10
N ASN A 163 -11.60 -0.05 -16.95
CA ASN A 163 -11.60 -0.73 -15.65
C ASN A 163 -10.35 -1.57 -15.49
N VAL A 164 -9.53 -1.25 -14.49
CA VAL A 164 -8.24 -1.88 -14.23
C VAL A 164 -8.11 -2.32 -12.77
N THR A 165 -7.02 -3.01 -12.45
CA THR A 165 -6.65 -3.41 -11.09
C THR A 165 -5.17 -3.16 -10.86
N GLN A 166 -4.78 -2.96 -9.61
CA GLN A 166 -3.37 -2.98 -9.19
C GLN A 166 -2.79 -4.39 -9.03
N MET A 167 -3.54 -5.45 -9.33
CA MET A 167 -3.01 -6.81 -9.28
C MET A 167 -2.34 -7.19 -10.61
N ALA A 168 -1.09 -7.65 -10.57
CA ALA A 168 -0.46 -8.29 -11.72
C ALA A 168 -1.31 -9.50 -12.17
N PRO A 169 -1.58 -9.70 -13.48
CA PRO A 169 -2.53 -10.70 -13.94
C PRO A 169 -2.12 -12.14 -13.56
N LEU A 170 -3.08 -13.03 -13.24
CA LEU A 170 -2.76 -14.46 -13.06
C LEU A 170 -2.36 -15.09 -14.41
N ASN A 171 -1.49 -16.11 -14.37
CA ASN A 171 -1.34 -16.99 -15.53
C ASN A 171 -2.60 -17.87 -15.64
N ILE A 172 -3.42 -17.58 -16.65
CA ILE A 172 -4.72 -18.23 -16.86
C ILE A 172 -4.56 -19.69 -17.31
N GLU A 173 -3.45 -20.06 -17.94
CA GLU A 173 -3.17 -21.44 -18.38
C GLU A 173 -2.87 -22.37 -17.19
N LYS A 174 -2.46 -21.79 -16.06
CA LYS A 174 -2.13 -22.53 -14.84
C LYS A 174 -2.72 -21.83 -13.61
N PRO A 175 -4.04 -21.80 -13.46
CA PRO A 175 -4.72 -21.03 -12.42
C PRO A 175 -4.47 -21.55 -10.99
N GLN A 176 -3.92 -22.75 -10.87
CA GLN A 176 -3.46 -23.36 -9.62
C GLN A 176 -2.01 -22.98 -9.27
N GLU A 177 -1.23 -22.51 -10.26
CA GLU A 177 0.05 -21.84 -10.00
C GLU A 177 -0.25 -20.41 -9.57
N SER A 178 -0.59 -20.24 -8.28
CA SER A 178 -0.59 -18.94 -7.60
C SER A 178 0.81 -18.33 -7.46
N ASN A 179 1.80 -18.91 -8.15
CA ASN A 179 3.21 -18.59 -8.04
C ASN A 179 3.44 -17.15 -8.47
N ILE A 180 3.69 -16.34 -7.45
CA ILE A 180 4.16 -14.96 -7.55
C ILE A 180 5.38 -14.82 -8.51
N TYR A 181 6.14 -15.90 -8.70
CA TYR A 181 7.29 -16.02 -9.59
C TYR A 181 6.99 -15.88 -11.10
N LEU A 182 5.72 -15.78 -11.50
CA LEU A 182 5.33 -15.58 -12.90
C LEU A 182 5.78 -14.23 -13.49
N TYR A 183 6.00 -13.22 -12.64
CA TYR A 183 6.56 -11.94 -13.05
C TYR A 183 7.85 -11.64 -12.31
N ASN A 184 8.92 -11.40 -13.06
CA ASN A 184 10.13 -10.85 -12.49
C ASN A 184 9.92 -9.38 -12.08
N SER A 185 10.84 -8.84 -11.30
CA SER A 185 10.77 -7.44 -10.84
C SER A 185 10.64 -6.43 -11.99
N LYS A 186 11.35 -6.62 -13.11
CA LYS A 186 11.31 -5.71 -14.27
C LYS A 186 9.92 -5.66 -14.90
N GLU A 187 9.25 -6.81 -15.05
CA GLU A 187 7.88 -6.89 -15.56
C GLU A 187 6.90 -6.12 -14.68
N LYS A 188 7.01 -6.27 -13.36
CA LYS A 188 6.15 -5.54 -12.42
C LYS A 188 6.41 -4.03 -12.46
N PHE A 189 7.66 -3.59 -12.61
CA PHE A 189 7.98 -2.17 -12.82
C PHE A 189 7.38 -1.61 -14.10
N ILE A 190 7.40 -2.38 -15.18
CA ILE A 190 6.79 -2.01 -16.46
C ILE A 190 5.28 -1.86 -16.30
N LEU A 191 4.60 -2.87 -15.73
CA LEU A 191 3.15 -2.84 -15.49
C LEU A 191 2.76 -1.67 -14.58
N ALA A 192 3.49 -1.45 -13.50
CA ALA A 192 3.24 -0.34 -12.57
C ALA A 192 3.42 1.03 -13.24
N ASN A 193 4.45 1.21 -14.07
CA ASN A 193 4.63 2.46 -14.83
C ASN A 193 3.50 2.68 -15.85
N SER A 194 3.04 1.64 -16.53
CA SER A 194 1.90 1.75 -17.46
C SER A 194 0.60 2.12 -16.77
N LEU A 195 0.36 1.59 -15.56
CA LEU A 195 -0.78 2.02 -14.74
C LEU A 195 -0.64 3.51 -14.35
N LEU A 196 0.55 3.97 -13.96
CA LEU A 196 0.78 5.39 -13.65
C LEU A 196 0.56 6.30 -14.88
N ASP A 197 1.02 5.89 -16.06
CA ASP A 197 0.76 6.61 -17.32
C ASP A 197 -0.75 6.67 -17.62
N LEU A 198 -1.46 5.54 -17.45
CA LEU A 198 -2.91 5.48 -17.62
C LEU A 198 -3.66 6.39 -16.64
N TYR A 199 -3.23 6.43 -15.37
CA TYR A 199 -3.84 7.31 -14.37
C TYR A 199 -3.56 8.78 -14.68
N GLN A 200 -2.31 9.11 -15.04
CA GLN A 200 -1.94 10.49 -15.39
C GLN A 200 -2.74 11.01 -16.59
N GLY A 201 -2.91 10.18 -17.63
CA GLY A 201 -3.62 10.57 -18.85
C GLY A 201 -5.13 10.62 -18.72
N ALA A 202 -5.73 10.14 -17.63
CA ALA A 202 -7.18 10.13 -17.46
C ALA A 202 -7.76 11.54 -17.24
N SER A 203 -9.00 11.74 -17.69
CA SER A 203 -9.80 12.92 -17.32
C SER A 203 -10.14 12.91 -15.82
N CYS A 204 -10.42 11.72 -15.27
CA CYS A 204 -10.53 11.48 -13.84
C CYS A 204 -10.34 9.99 -13.50
N VAL A 205 -10.08 9.71 -12.22
CA VAL A 205 -9.92 8.37 -11.68
C VAL A 205 -10.90 8.11 -10.53
N ILE A 206 -11.52 6.94 -10.48
CA ILE A 206 -12.32 6.48 -9.33
C ILE A 206 -11.71 5.19 -8.80
N THR A 207 -11.42 5.14 -7.51
CA THR A 207 -10.70 3.99 -6.92
C THR A 207 -11.00 3.81 -5.44
N ASN A 208 -10.74 2.62 -4.91
CA ASN A 208 -10.63 2.37 -3.46
C ASN A 208 -9.18 2.10 -3.01
N ARG A 209 -8.19 2.26 -3.90
CA ARG A 209 -6.77 1.95 -3.62
C ARG A 209 -5.98 3.20 -3.27
N LEU A 210 -5.27 3.15 -2.15
CA LEU A 210 -4.41 4.26 -1.69
C LEU A 210 -3.32 4.57 -2.71
N HIS A 211 -2.67 3.54 -3.26
CA HIS A 211 -1.59 3.66 -4.24
C HIS A 211 -2.10 3.89 -5.68
N VAL A 212 -3.39 4.12 -5.89
CA VAL A 212 -3.92 4.77 -7.11
C VAL A 212 -4.21 6.23 -6.82
N ALA A 213 -4.91 6.49 -5.71
CA ALA A 213 -5.37 7.83 -5.36
C ALA A 213 -4.23 8.82 -5.08
N LEU A 214 -3.21 8.43 -4.33
CA LEU A 214 -2.07 9.32 -4.02
C LEU A 214 -1.25 9.70 -5.27
N PRO A 215 -0.92 8.77 -6.20
CA PRO A 215 -0.36 9.17 -7.49
C PRO A 215 -1.24 10.14 -8.29
N CYS A 216 -2.57 9.96 -8.28
CA CYS A 216 -3.47 10.90 -8.97
C CYS A 216 -3.38 12.31 -8.39
N LEU A 217 -3.29 12.46 -7.05
CA LEU A 217 -2.98 13.76 -6.42
C LEU A 217 -1.65 14.31 -6.93
N ALA A 218 -0.59 13.49 -6.95
CA ALA A 218 0.74 13.88 -7.41
C ALA A 218 0.76 14.35 -8.88
N PHE A 219 -0.07 13.76 -9.73
CA PHE A 219 -0.22 14.12 -11.15
C PHE A 219 -1.22 15.24 -11.40
N ASN A 220 -1.92 15.70 -10.36
CA ASN A 220 -3.07 16.58 -10.47
C ASN A 220 -4.17 16.02 -11.41
N THR A 221 -4.35 14.70 -11.43
CA THR A 221 -5.49 14.04 -12.08
C THR A 221 -6.64 13.99 -11.08
N PRO A 222 -7.84 14.53 -11.40
CA PRO A 222 -8.99 14.49 -10.51
C PRO A 222 -9.29 13.06 -10.04
N VAL A 223 -9.43 12.84 -8.74
CA VAL A 223 -9.65 11.50 -8.17
C VAL A 223 -10.72 11.46 -7.09
N LEU A 224 -11.62 10.49 -7.21
CA LEU A 224 -12.59 10.14 -6.18
C LEU A 224 -12.17 8.85 -5.48
N LEU A 225 -12.04 8.92 -4.15
CA LEU A 225 -11.81 7.74 -3.32
C LEU A 225 -13.14 7.14 -2.83
N ILE A 226 -13.46 5.93 -3.27
CA ILE A 226 -14.61 5.17 -2.77
C ILE A 226 -14.21 4.46 -1.47
N ASN A 227 -14.78 4.92 -0.37
CA ASN A 227 -14.62 4.35 0.95
C ASN A 227 -15.44 3.08 1.10
N ASN A 228 -14.84 1.93 0.81
CA ASN A 228 -15.38 0.61 1.15
C ASN A 228 -14.57 -0.03 2.30
N TYR A 229 -14.07 0.79 3.23
CA TYR A 229 -13.08 0.35 4.22
C TYR A 229 -13.73 -0.19 5.48
N GLU A 230 -14.33 -1.38 5.41
CA GLU A 230 -14.57 -2.17 6.62
C GLU A 230 -13.27 -2.82 7.15
N TYR A 231 -12.23 -2.97 6.30
CA TYR A 231 -11.07 -3.85 6.57
C TYR A 231 -9.68 -3.17 6.57
N ASP A 232 -9.58 -1.90 6.17
CA ASP A 232 -8.30 -1.22 5.87
C ASP A 232 -8.25 0.21 6.45
N VAL A 233 -8.99 0.48 7.53
CA VAL A 233 -9.16 1.84 8.09
C VAL A 233 -7.82 2.45 8.52
N ASP A 234 -6.95 1.64 9.10
CA ASP A 234 -5.69 2.08 9.71
C ASP A 234 -4.74 2.72 8.69
N ARG A 235 -4.58 2.12 7.51
CA ARG A 235 -3.65 2.63 6.49
C ARG A 235 -4.09 3.95 5.82
N PHE A 236 -5.36 4.33 5.96
CA PHE A 236 -5.88 5.62 5.49
C PHE A 236 -5.92 6.67 6.60
N SER A 237 -5.59 6.29 7.84
CA SER A 237 -5.62 7.19 8.99
C SER A 237 -4.64 8.35 8.82
N GLY A 238 -5.15 9.58 8.88
CA GLY A 238 -4.41 10.82 8.56
C GLY A 238 -4.26 11.14 7.06
N LEU A 239 -4.53 10.19 6.16
CA LEU A 239 -4.44 10.37 4.71
C LEU A 239 -5.80 10.61 4.04
N LYS A 240 -6.89 10.10 4.62
CA LYS A 240 -8.25 10.19 4.05
C LYS A 240 -8.66 11.64 3.74
N ASN A 241 -8.25 12.58 4.57
CA ASN A 241 -8.61 14.00 4.44
C ASN A 241 -8.00 14.66 3.20
N LEU A 242 -6.93 14.08 2.63
CA LEU A 242 -6.29 14.55 1.40
C LEU A 242 -7.18 14.36 0.17
N PHE A 243 -8.20 13.50 0.25
CA PHE A 243 -9.05 13.15 -0.88
C PHE A 243 -10.44 13.74 -0.76
N LEU A 244 -11.07 13.94 -1.92
CA LEU A 244 -12.52 13.82 -2.02
C LEU A 244 -12.87 12.33 -1.90
N ASN A 245 -13.77 12.00 -0.97
CA ASN A 245 -14.09 10.61 -0.66
C ASN A 245 -15.54 10.46 -0.21
N THR A 246 -16.14 9.32 -0.52
CA THR A 246 -17.55 8.99 -0.19
C THR A 246 -17.74 7.48 -0.17
N SER A 247 -18.85 6.97 0.38
CA SER A 247 -19.19 5.54 0.25
C SER A 247 -19.73 5.23 -1.14
N LEU A 248 -19.88 3.94 -1.46
CA LEU A 248 -20.52 3.50 -2.69
C LEU A 248 -21.94 4.10 -2.83
N GLU A 249 -22.74 3.94 -1.79
CA GLU A 249 -24.13 4.41 -1.72
C GLU A 249 -24.17 5.94 -1.76
N GLY A 250 -23.25 6.60 -1.05
CA GLY A 250 -23.14 8.05 -1.03
C GLY A 250 -22.85 8.62 -2.43
N TYR A 251 -22.01 7.96 -3.22
CA TYR A 251 -21.75 8.40 -4.59
C TYR A 251 -22.92 8.12 -5.55
N ILE A 252 -23.54 6.94 -5.45
CA ILE A 252 -24.68 6.59 -6.30
C ILE A 252 -25.88 7.52 -6.05
N SER A 253 -26.12 7.87 -4.77
CA SER A 253 -27.21 8.76 -4.37
C SER A 253 -26.94 10.24 -4.65
N ASN A 254 -25.67 10.65 -4.75
CA ASN A 254 -25.28 12.02 -5.05
C ASN A 254 -24.09 12.05 -6.01
N TYR A 255 -24.40 11.97 -7.31
CA TYR A 255 -23.41 11.98 -8.39
C TYR A 255 -22.60 13.28 -8.43
N ASP A 256 -23.22 14.41 -8.10
CA ASP A 256 -22.65 15.75 -8.22
C ASP A 256 -21.48 16.00 -7.25
N ILE A 257 -21.27 15.12 -6.27
CA ILE A 257 -20.03 15.10 -5.47
C ILE A 257 -18.80 15.05 -6.39
N PHE A 258 -18.90 14.29 -7.48
CA PHE A 258 -17.84 14.11 -8.45
C PHE A 258 -18.43 13.74 -9.83
N ASP A 259 -18.87 14.74 -10.58
CA ASP A 259 -19.32 14.52 -11.96
C ASP A 259 -18.13 14.14 -12.85
N VAL A 260 -18.11 12.94 -13.44
CA VAL A 260 -16.98 12.51 -14.30
C VAL A 260 -16.89 13.26 -15.63
N ASN A 261 -17.92 14.03 -16.00
CA ASN A 261 -17.89 14.93 -17.14
C ASN A 261 -17.24 16.27 -16.79
N ASP A 262 -17.40 16.72 -15.54
CA ASP A 262 -16.79 17.94 -14.98
C ASP A 262 -16.25 17.66 -13.56
N PRO A 263 -15.12 16.95 -13.45
CA PRO A 263 -14.68 16.39 -12.17
C PRO A 263 -14.14 17.46 -11.23
N THR A 264 -14.60 17.41 -9.97
CA THR A 264 -14.15 18.28 -8.88
C THR A 264 -12.62 18.28 -8.75
N GLU A 265 -12.01 19.46 -8.61
CA GLU A 265 -10.57 19.60 -8.40
C GLU A 265 -10.13 18.89 -7.10
N ASN A 266 -8.92 18.31 -7.14
CA ASN A 266 -8.32 17.72 -5.95
C ASN A 266 -8.03 18.77 -4.88
N LYS A 267 -8.21 18.39 -3.62
CA LYS A 267 -7.72 19.14 -2.47
C LYS A 267 -6.19 19.31 -2.52
N LYS A 268 -5.68 20.40 -1.93
CA LYS A 268 -4.25 20.78 -1.97
C LYS A 268 -3.48 20.47 -0.67
N ASP A 269 -4.15 19.90 0.34
CA ASP A 269 -3.59 19.57 1.65
C ASP A 269 -2.35 18.65 1.57
N TYR A 270 -2.26 17.83 0.52
CA TYR A 270 -1.13 16.91 0.32
C TYR A 270 0.18 17.62 -0.04
N LEU A 271 0.15 18.88 -0.49
CA LEU A 271 1.33 19.60 -0.97
C LEU A 271 2.38 19.79 0.12
N LYS A 272 1.96 19.98 1.37
CA LYS A 272 2.90 20.09 2.50
C LYS A 272 3.65 18.77 2.72
N LEU A 273 2.93 17.64 2.77
CA LEU A 273 3.52 16.30 2.87
C LEU A 273 4.46 16.02 1.69
N ARG A 274 4.03 16.33 0.46
CA ARG A 274 4.85 16.19 -0.75
C ARG A 274 6.16 16.96 -0.63
N LYS A 275 6.10 18.24 -0.24
CA LYS A 275 7.30 19.09 -0.09
C LYS A 275 8.25 18.54 0.98
N ASP A 276 7.72 18.14 2.12
CA ASP A 276 8.52 17.64 3.23
C ASP A 276 9.19 16.30 2.89
N LEU A 277 8.48 15.37 2.23
CA LEU A 277 9.03 14.12 1.72
C LEU A 277 10.15 14.36 0.67
N ILE A 278 9.91 15.23 -0.31
CA ILE A 278 10.92 15.58 -1.32
C ILE A 278 12.18 16.12 -0.65
N ASN A 279 12.05 17.05 0.29
CA ASN A 279 13.19 17.62 1.00
C ASN A 279 13.93 16.56 1.80
N LYS A 280 13.23 15.71 2.54
CA LYS A 280 13.83 14.63 3.35
C LYS A 280 14.63 13.66 2.48
N CYS A 281 14.04 13.19 1.39
CA CYS A 281 14.71 12.25 0.48
C CYS A 281 15.88 12.91 -0.26
N LYS A 282 15.73 14.15 -0.74
CA LYS A 282 16.82 14.91 -1.37
C LYS A 282 17.98 15.14 -0.42
N SER A 283 17.72 15.48 0.85
CA SER A 283 18.78 15.66 1.85
C SER A 283 19.50 14.34 2.16
N PHE A 284 18.80 13.21 2.12
CA PHE A 284 19.38 11.90 2.37
C PHE A 284 20.29 11.42 1.22
N THR A 285 19.84 11.54 -0.02
CA THR A 285 20.57 11.04 -1.19
C THR A 285 21.45 12.07 -1.88
N GLY A 286 21.22 13.36 -1.61
CA GLY A 286 21.84 14.47 -2.35
C GLY A 286 21.23 14.68 -3.74
N TYR A 287 20.18 13.94 -4.11
CA TYR A 287 19.66 13.90 -5.48
C TYR A 287 18.13 13.96 -5.53
N THR A 288 17.62 14.57 -6.60
CA THR A 288 16.22 14.49 -7.02
C THR A 288 16.16 14.67 -8.52
N SER A 289 15.41 13.83 -9.22
CA SER A 289 14.95 14.11 -10.58
C SER A 289 13.71 15.01 -10.52
N ASN A 290 13.38 15.64 -11.66
CA ASN A 290 12.21 16.51 -11.81
C ASN A 290 11.14 15.92 -12.75
N GLU A 291 11.42 14.77 -13.35
CA GLU A 291 10.54 14.10 -14.31
C GLU A 291 10.56 12.60 -14.07
N ARG A 292 9.42 11.94 -14.31
CA ARG A 292 9.36 10.48 -14.37
C ARG A 292 9.72 10.04 -15.78
N THR A 293 10.86 9.37 -15.92
CA THR A 293 11.20 8.65 -17.15
C THR A 293 10.41 7.35 -17.19
N SER A 294 9.78 7.06 -18.33
CA SER A 294 9.26 5.71 -18.61
C SER A 294 10.41 4.71 -18.40
N PHE A 295 10.13 3.56 -17.79
CA PHE A 295 11.01 2.42 -18.04
C PHE A 295 10.86 2.11 -19.54
N ASP A 296 11.89 2.37 -20.34
CA ASP A 296 11.89 2.03 -21.77
C ASP A 296 11.84 0.49 -21.89
N GLY A 297 10.62 -0.05 -21.88
CA GLY A 297 10.30 -1.39 -22.31
C GLY A 297 10.05 -1.36 -23.81
N ASP A 298 10.64 -2.29 -24.54
CA ASP A 298 10.37 -2.50 -25.96
C ASP A 298 8.85 -2.67 -26.18
N TYR A 299 8.24 -1.90 -27.09
CA TYR A 299 6.81 -2.01 -27.44
C TYR A 299 6.43 -3.46 -27.80
N ASN A 300 7.38 -4.23 -28.36
CA ASN A 300 7.22 -5.65 -28.64
C ASN A 300 7.06 -6.51 -27.37
N TYR A 301 7.70 -6.13 -26.27
CA TYR A 301 7.56 -6.77 -24.97
C TYR A 301 6.18 -6.53 -24.36
N TYR A 302 5.61 -5.34 -24.57
CA TYR A 302 4.23 -5.03 -24.20
C TYR A 302 3.22 -5.86 -24.99
N THR A 303 3.41 -5.95 -26.32
CA THR A 303 2.58 -6.82 -27.16
C THR A 303 2.76 -8.29 -26.80
N TYR A 304 3.94 -8.72 -26.35
CA TYR A 304 4.19 -10.08 -25.84
C TYR A 304 3.48 -10.37 -24.50
N LEU A 305 3.55 -9.44 -23.54
CA LEU A 305 2.83 -9.54 -22.26
C LEU A 305 1.32 -9.53 -22.48
N ILE A 306 0.81 -8.65 -23.35
CA ILE A 306 -0.61 -8.60 -23.72
C ILE A 306 -1.00 -9.82 -24.55
N SER A 307 -0.17 -10.35 -25.45
CA SER A 307 -0.51 -11.54 -26.26
C SER A 307 -0.55 -12.82 -25.45
N LYS A 308 0.31 -12.96 -24.43
CA LYS A 308 0.16 -14.00 -23.39
C LYS A 308 -1.20 -13.93 -22.69
N ILE A 309 -1.74 -12.73 -22.52
CA ILE A 309 -3.05 -12.48 -21.89
C ILE A 309 -4.19 -12.69 -22.91
N SER A 310 -4.06 -12.21 -24.15
CA SER A 310 -5.13 -12.15 -25.17
C SER A 310 -5.36 -13.43 -25.97
N ASN A 311 -4.33 -14.26 -26.22
CA ASN A 311 -4.53 -15.58 -26.84
C ASN A 311 -5.37 -16.54 -25.97
N ASN A 312 -5.58 -16.19 -24.69
CA ASN A 312 -6.37 -16.93 -23.73
C ASN A 312 -7.79 -16.40 -23.51
N ILE A 313 -8.20 -15.32 -24.20
CA ILE A 313 -9.53 -14.70 -24.02
C ILE A 313 -10.61 -15.35 -24.89
N ASN A 314 -10.28 -15.92 -26.05
CA ASN A 314 -11.28 -16.50 -26.97
C ASN A 314 -11.79 -17.92 -26.61
N LYS A 315 -11.40 -18.49 -25.47
CA LYS A 315 -11.83 -19.84 -25.04
C LYS A 315 -12.63 -19.91 -23.72
N ASN A 316 -12.82 -18.80 -23.00
CA ASN A 316 -13.19 -18.86 -21.57
C ASN A 316 -14.52 -18.18 -21.19
N ILE A 317 -15.59 -18.36 -21.98
CA ILE A 317 -16.96 -18.06 -21.51
C ILE A 317 -17.52 -19.17 -20.59
N THR A 318 -16.84 -20.32 -20.43
CA THR A 318 -17.41 -21.48 -19.70
C THR A 318 -16.67 -21.88 -18.40
N GLY A 319 -15.73 -21.07 -17.91
CA GLY A 319 -14.90 -21.40 -16.71
C GLY A 319 -15.11 -20.52 -15.47
N HIS A 320 -16.09 -19.62 -15.48
CA HIS A 320 -16.45 -18.82 -14.30
C HIS A 320 -17.14 -19.71 -13.26
N LEU A 321 -16.45 -20.13 -12.18
CA LEU A 321 -17.06 -20.42 -10.86
C LEU A 321 -16.10 -20.86 -9.73
N LYS A 322 -14.79 -21.10 -9.95
CA LYS A 322 -13.90 -21.59 -8.86
C LYS A 322 -12.90 -20.59 -8.26
N HIS A 323 -12.47 -19.57 -8.99
CA HIS A 323 -11.40 -18.67 -8.51
C HIS A 323 -11.92 -17.53 -7.61
N THR A 324 -13.15 -17.07 -7.84
CA THR A 324 -13.86 -16.11 -6.98
C THR A 324 -13.96 -16.63 -5.54
N ILE A 325 -14.07 -17.96 -5.36
CA ILE A 325 -14.24 -18.61 -4.05
C ILE A 325 -13.00 -18.45 -3.17
N ILE A 326 -11.77 -18.45 -3.72
CA ILE A 326 -10.53 -18.42 -2.91
C ILE A 326 -10.21 -16.99 -2.44
N GLU A 327 -10.36 -15.98 -3.29
CA GLU A 327 -10.17 -14.58 -2.89
C GLU A 327 -11.26 -14.10 -1.93
N ASP A 328 -12.50 -14.56 -2.12
CA ASP A 328 -13.60 -14.29 -1.18
C ASP A 328 -13.39 -15.02 0.15
N ASP A 329 -12.83 -16.24 0.14
CA ASP A 329 -12.51 -16.99 1.36
C ASP A 329 -11.36 -16.35 2.17
N VAL A 330 -10.35 -15.77 1.50
CA VAL A 330 -9.29 -15.00 2.18
C VAL A 330 -9.84 -13.69 2.77
N LYS A 331 -10.67 -12.95 2.02
CA LYS A 331 -11.33 -11.74 2.54
C LYS A 331 -12.27 -12.07 3.70
N LEU A 332 -13.02 -13.18 3.61
CA LEU A 332 -13.92 -13.64 4.66
C LEU A 332 -13.15 -14.10 5.91
N LYS A 333 -12.04 -14.82 5.75
CA LYS A 333 -11.14 -15.18 6.85
C LYS A 333 -10.56 -13.96 7.53
N ASN A 334 -10.13 -12.95 6.76
CA ASN A 334 -9.65 -11.68 7.31
C ASN A 334 -10.77 -10.92 8.05
N LYS A 335 -12.01 -10.95 7.56
CA LYS A 335 -13.19 -10.39 8.25
C LYS A 335 -13.45 -11.08 9.60
N ILE A 336 -13.32 -12.41 9.65
CA ILE A 336 -13.51 -13.20 10.87
C ILE A 336 -12.39 -12.92 11.87
N ILE A 337 -11.13 -12.90 11.42
CA ILE A 337 -9.96 -12.61 12.25
C ILE A 337 -10.07 -11.21 12.85
N TYR A 338 -10.43 -10.20 12.06
CA TYR A 338 -10.60 -8.84 12.53
C TYR A 338 -11.71 -8.71 13.60
N LYS A 339 -12.87 -9.34 13.39
CA LYS A 339 -13.94 -9.37 14.41
C LYS A 339 -13.48 -10.03 15.70
N LYS A 340 -12.73 -11.13 15.61
CA LYS A 340 -12.15 -11.81 16.78
C LYS A 340 -11.15 -10.91 17.51
N ASN A 341 -10.27 -10.22 16.78
CA ASN A 341 -9.29 -9.31 17.37
C ASN A 341 -9.94 -8.12 18.10
N LYS A 342 -11.06 -7.59 17.58
CA LYS A 342 -11.83 -6.54 18.27
C LYS A 342 -12.43 -7.02 19.59
N VAL A 343 -12.92 -8.27 19.62
CA VAL A 343 -13.43 -8.90 20.85
C VAL A 343 -12.30 -9.14 21.85
N ILE A 344 -11.16 -9.67 21.39
CA ILE A 344 -9.97 -9.90 22.21
C ILE A 344 -9.47 -8.59 22.83
N LYS A 345 -9.42 -7.51 22.05
CA LYS A 345 -9.01 -6.18 22.54
C LYS A 345 -9.92 -5.70 23.68
N LYS A 346 -11.25 -5.81 23.51
CA LYS A 346 -12.22 -5.45 24.54
C LYS A 346 -12.08 -6.31 25.80
N GLN A 347 -11.90 -7.62 25.63
CA GLN A 347 -11.68 -8.55 26.75
C GLN A 347 -10.38 -8.23 27.50
N ASN A 348 -9.31 -7.88 26.79
CA ASN A 348 -8.04 -7.49 27.39
C ASN A 348 -8.17 -6.19 28.20
N GLU A 349 -8.93 -5.21 27.73
CA GLU A 349 -9.24 -3.99 28.48
C GLU A 349 -10.06 -4.30 29.75
N GLU A 350 -11.07 -5.15 29.66
CA GLU A 350 -11.87 -5.62 30.80
C GLU A 350 -11.01 -6.39 31.81
N ILE A 351 -10.13 -7.30 31.35
CA ILE A 351 -9.17 -8.01 32.20
C ILE A 351 -8.23 -7.01 32.91
N LYS A 352 -7.79 -5.95 32.23
CA LYS A 352 -6.92 -4.91 32.82
C LYS A 352 -7.67 -4.13 33.91
N MET A 353 -8.96 -3.83 33.71
CA MET A 353 -9.82 -3.23 34.73
C MET A 353 -10.05 -4.16 35.92
N ILE A 354 -10.32 -5.45 35.69
CA ILE A 354 -10.49 -6.43 36.76
C ILE A 354 -9.19 -6.59 37.56
N LYS A 355 -8.04 -6.72 36.88
CA LYS A 355 -6.72 -6.85 37.52
C LYS A 355 -6.34 -5.63 38.36
N SER A 356 -6.83 -4.45 38.02
CA SER A 356 -6.58 -3.21 38.76
C SER A 356 -7.55 -2.98 39.93
N SER A 357 -8.66 -3.72 39.99
CA SER A 357 -9.68 -3.63 41.06
C SER A 357 -9.16 -4.05 42.44
N LYS A 358 -9.74 -3.46 43.51
CA LYS A 358 -9.41 -3.81 44.90
C LYS A 358 -9.71 -5.28 45.23
N SER A 359 -10.83 -5.82 44.76
CA SER A 359 -11.23 -7.20 45.01
C SER A 359 -10.24 -8.22 44.42
N TRP A 360 -9.74 -7.97 43.21
CA TRP A 360 -8.68 -8.79 42.62
C TRP A 360 -7.38 -8.72 43.42
N LYS A 361 -6.97 -7.53 43.85
CA LYS A 361 -5.74 -7.37 44.65
C LYS A 361 -5.83 -8.06 46.02
N ILE A 362 -6.99 -8.02 46.68
CA ILE A 362 -7.21 -8.62 48.00
C ILE A 362 -7.23 -10.16 47.95
N THR A 363 -7.76 -10.74 46.87
CA THR A 363 -7.87 -12.20 46.70
C THR A 363 -6.58 -12.85 46.16
N LYS A 364 -5.50 -12.09 46.00
CA LYS A 364 -4.21 -12.58 45.48
C LYS A 364 -3.61 -13.76 46.29
N PRO A 365 -3.61 -13.76 47.64
CA PRO A 365 -3.03 -14.85 48.43
C PRO A 365 -3.77 -16.19 48.25
N ILE A 366 -5.10 -16.15 48.15
CA ILE A 366 -5.96 -17.34 47.98
C ILE A 366 -5.75 -17.98 46.60
N ARG A 367 -5.50 -17.17 45.57
CA ARG A 367 -5.23 -17.68 44.21
C ARG A 367 -3.86 -18.32 44.11
N PHE A 368 -2.88 -17.81 44.86
CA PHE A 368 -1.54 -18.42 44.96
C PHE A 368 -1.59 -19.81 45.64
N LEU A 369 -2.44 -19.98 46.66
CA LEU A 369 -2.67 -21.28 47.31
C LEU A 369 -3.32 -22.31 46.37
N LYS A 370 -4.16 -21.86 45.43
CA LYS A 370 -4.84 -22.75 44.47
C LYS A 370 -3.88 -23.37 43.45
N ASP A 371 -2.79 -22.69 43.13
CA ASP A 371 -1.76 -23.19 42.21
C ASP A 371 -0.73 -24.10 42.92
N ILE A 372 -0.68 -24.11 44.26
CA ILE A 372 0.16 -25.00 45.07
C ILE A 372 -0.53 -26.35 45.34
N ILE A 373 -1.87 -26.40 45.23
CA ILE A 373 -2.70 -27.60 45.49
C ILE A 373 -2.97 -28.40 44.19
N LYS A 374 -2.49 -27.92 43.04
CA LYS A 374 -2.43 -28.66 41.77
C LYS A 374 -1.04 -29.25 41.60
#